data_AF-A0A1C2DD36-F1
#
_entry.id   AF-A0A1C2DD36-F1
#
_cell.length_a   1.000
_cell.length_b   1.000
_cell.length_c   1.000
_cell.angle_alpha   90.00
_cell.angle_beta   90.00
_cell.angle_gamma   90.00
#
_symmetry.space_group_name_H-M   'P 1'
#
loop_
_entity.id
_entity.type
_entity.pdbx_description
1 polymer ?
#
loop_
_entity_poly.entity_id
_entity_poly.type
_entity_poly.pdbx_seq_one_letter_code
_entity_poly.pdbx_strand_id
1 'polypeptide(L)'
;MKPIFRRRRHDDAVRYVTYVMWLVGYSQRSIAFALGMRTKQVAGIIENSEYRARSSMSDEDRTAKLSELEAIRLDDAGAKLDGGILDRIGFTARPLDRRQSRASLKRKVRGRAG
;
A
#
# COMPACT_ATOMS: atom_id res chain seq x y z
N MET A 1 16.57 6.78 -12.92
CA MET A 1 15.38 6.95 -12.06
C MET A 1 14.25 7.46 -12.94
N LYS A 2 13.25 6.63 -13.28
CA LYS A 2 12.13 7.05 -14.13
C LYS A 2 11.19 7.92 -13.30
N PRO A 3 10.76 9.10 -13.77
CA PRO A 3 9.76 9.88 -13.04
C PRO A 3 8.47 9.07 -13.03
N ILE A 4 8.03 8.64 -11.83
CA ILE A 4 6.85 7.78 -11.66
C ILE A 4 5.56 8.52 -12.07
N PHE A 5 5.60 9.85 -12.09
CA PHE A 5 4.42 10.71 -12.28
C PHE A 5 4.70 11.81 -13.31
N ARG A 6 4.16 11.68 -14.54
CA ARG A 6 4.01 12.82 -15.47
C ARG A 6 2.76 12.69 -16.36
N ARG A 7 2.05 13.83 -16.44
CA ARG A 7 1.03 14.33 -17.39
C ARG A 7 -0.46 14.00 -17.22
N ARG A 8 -0.89 13.27 -16.18
CA ARG A 8 -2.32 13.21 -15.78
C ARG A 8 -2.44 13.28 -14.25
N ARG A 9 -2.48 14.49 -13.68
CA ARG A 9 -2.60 14.72 -12.23
C ARG A 9 -3.65 13.83 -11.53
N HIS A 10 -4.77 13.56 -12.19
CA HIS A 10 -5.84 12.71 -11.67
C HIS A 10 -5.46 11.21 -11.61
N ASP A 11 -4.76 10.69 -12.62
CA ASP A 11 -4.35 9.27 -12.64
C ASP A 11 -3.23 9.01 -11.61
N ASP A 12 -2.35 9.98 -11.39
CA ASP A 12 -1.27 9.89 -10.42
C ASP A 12 -1.80 9.92 -8.98
N ALA A 13 -2.75 10.81 -8.69
CA ALA A 13 -3.48 10.87 -7.41
C ALA A 13 -4.19 9.54 -7.09
N VAL A 14 -4.91 8.99 -8.07
CA VAL A 14 -5.63 7.72 -7.93
C VAL A 14 -4.67 6.56 -7.62
N ARG A 15 -3.53 6.50 -8.32
CA ARG A 15 -2.49 5.48 -8.06
C ARG A 15 -1.90 5.65 -6.67
N TYR A 16 -1.56 6.88 -6.29
CA TYR A 16 -1.01 7.21 -4.98
C TYR A 16 -1.94 6.76 -3.85
N VAL A 17 -3.22 7.16 -3.89
CA VAL A 17 -4.22 6.74 -2.91
C VAL A 17 -4.39 5.21 -2.90
N THR A 18 -4.41 4.59 -4.08
CA THR A 18 -4.50 3.12 -4.19
C THR A 18 -3.34 2.44 -3.47
N TYR A 19 -2.10 2.89 -3.68
CA TYR A 19 -0.91 2.30 -3.07
C TYR A 19 -0.89 2.48 -1.56
N VAL A 20 -1.19 3.68 -1.06
CA VAL A 20 -1.24 3.94 0.39
C VAL A 20 -2.30 3.07 1.04
N MET A 21 -3.54 3.11 0.56
CA MET A 21 -4.62 2.30 1.15
C MET A 21 -4.33 0.79 1.05
N TRP A 22 -3.71 0.34 -0.05
CA TRP A 22 -3.31 -1.05 -0.19
C TRP A 22 -2.29 -1.45 0.88
N LEU A 23 -1.19 -0.69 1.04
CA LEU A 23 -0.14 -0.98 2.03
C LEU A 23 -0.64 -0.89 3.48
N VAL A 24 -1.55 0.06 3.78
CA VAL A 24 -2.24 0.16 5.08
C VAL A 24 -3.01 -1.12 5.41
N GLY A 25 -3.52 -1.84 4.40
CA GLY A 25 -4.19 -3.12 4.59
C GLY A 25 -5.64 -3.15 4.10
N TYR A 26 -6.12 -2.11 3.40
CA TYR A 26 -7.48 -2.13 2.85
C TYR A 26 -7.63 -3.17 1.73
N SER A 27 -8.86 -3.65 1.54
CA SER A 27 -9.22 -4.54 0.43
C SER A 27 -9.37 -3.75 -0.87
N GLN A 28 -9.21 -4.40 -2.03
CA GLN A 28 -9.46 -3.78 -3.34
C GLN A 28 -10.88 -3.21 -3.44
N ARG A 29 -11.86 -3.86 -2.80
CA ARG A 29 -13.26 -3.42 -2.76
C ARG A 29 -13.43 -2.13 -1.98
N SER A 30 -12.80 -2.04 -0.81
CA SER A 30 -12.82 -0.83 0.03
C SER A 30 -12.16 0.36 -0.66
N ILE A 31 -11.03 0.12 -1.35
CA ILE A 31 -10.32 1.13 -2.12
C ILE A 31 -11.18 1.61 -3.31
N ALA A 32 -11.78 0.67 -4.04
CA ALA A 32 -12.66 0.98 -5.15
C ALA A 32 -13.86 1.84 -4.72
N PHE A 33 -14.46 1.53 -3.57
CA PHE A 33 -15.53 2.34 -2.99
C PHE A 33 -15.05 3.76 -2.64
N ALA A 34 -13.90 3.89 -1.97
CA ALA A 34 -13.34 5.20 -1.59
C ALA A 34 -12.99 6.08 -2.80
N LEU A 35 -12.59 5.48 -3.92
CA LEU A 35 -12.21 6.18 -5.14
C LEU A 35 -13.36 6.31 -6.17
N GLY A 36 -14.54 5.75 -5.90
CA GLY A 36 -15.64 5.72 -6.88
C GLY A 36 -15.31 4.92 -8.15
N MET A 37 -14.43 3.92 -8.05
CA MET A 37 -13.92 3.12 -9.18
C MET A 37 -14.48 1.70 -9.18
N ARG A 38 -14.29 0.99 -10.30
CA ARG A 38 -14.54 -0.46 -10.35
C ARG A 38 -13.39 -1.21 -9.69
N THR A 39 -13.69 -2.27 -8.94
CA THR A 39 -12.68 -3.14 -8.30
C THR A 39 -11.65 -3.69 -9.30
N LYS A 40 -12.06 -3.99 -10.55
CA LYS A 40 -11.15 -4.42 -11.61
C LYS A 40 -10.08 -3.37 -11.98
N GLN A 41 -10.42 -2.07 -11.93
CA GLN A 41 -9.45 -1.01 -12.20
C GLN A 41 -8.42 -0.92 -11.08
N VAL A 42 -8.86 -1.00 -9.83
CA VAL A 42 -7.98 -1.05 -8.65
C VAL A 42 -7.06 -2.27 -8.70
N ALA A 43 -7.60 -3.44 -9.05
CA ALA A 43 -6.81 -4.66 -9.22
C ALA A 43 -5.71 -4.48 -10.28
N GLY A 44 -6.03 -3.86 -11.42
CA GLY A 44 -5.06 -3.55 -12.47
C GLY A 44 -3.97 -2.56 -12.02
N ILE A 45 -4.31 -1.55 -11.21
CA ILE A 45 -3.32 -0.62 -10.64
C ILE A 45 -2.36 -1.37 -9.71
N ILE A 46 -2.88 -2.22 -8.83
CA ILE A 46 -2.07 -2.97 -7.86
C ILE A 46 -1.17 -3.99 -8.58
N GLU A 47 -1.70 -4.74 -9.55
CA GLU A 47 -0.94 -5.77 -10.27
C GLU A 47 0.27 -5.21 -11.02
N ASN A 48 0.15 -3.98 -11.53
CA ASN A 48 1.20 -3.26 -12.23
C ASN A 48 2.11 -2.43 -11.30
N SER A 49 2.04 -2.65 -9.99
CA SER A 49 2.84 -1.93 -8.99
C SER A 49 3.88 -2.83 -8.31
N GLU A 50 4.89 -2.21 -7.71
CA GLU A 50 5.85 -2.92 -6.85
C GLU A 50 5.21 -3.48 -5.57
N TYR A 51 4.02 -2.99 -5.19
CA TYR A 51 3.31 -3.36 -3.98
C TYR A 51 2.35 -4.55 -4.14
N ARG A 52 2.27 -5.17 -5.34
CA ARG A 52 1.33 -6.27 -5.61
C ARG A 52 1.43 -7.40 -4.57
N ALA A 53 2.64 -7.69 -4.11
CA ALA A 53 2.95 -8.76 -3.18
C ALA A 53 2.88 -8.35 -1.70
N ARG A 54 2.01 -7.40 -1.35
CA ARG A 54 1.82 -6.90 0.04
C ARG A 54 1.65 -8.02 1.06
N SER A 55 0.94 -9.11 0.72
CA SER A 55 0.74 -10.25 1.63
C SER A 55 2.03 -10.99 2.00
N SER A 56 3.10 -10.77 1.24
CA SER A 56 4.42 -11.35 1.45
C SER A 56 5.39 -10.36 2.11
N MET A 57 5.00 -9.10 2.31
CA MET A 57 5.80 -8.07 2.98
C MET A 57 5.68 -8.22 4.49
N SER A 58 6.76 -7.93 5.22
CA SER A 58 6.71 -7.79 6.68
C SER A 58 5.93 -6.53 7.08
N ASP A 59 5.58 -6.42 8.36
CA ASP A 59 4.94 -5.22 8.88
C ASP A 59 5.92 -4.04 8.85
N GLU A 60 7.22 -4.30 9.08
CA GLU A 60 8.31 -3.33 8.96
C GLU A 60 8.46 -2.82 7.52
N ASP A 61 8.48 -3.71 6.53
CA ASP A 61 8.64 -3.33 5.11
C ASP A 61 7.47 -2.46 4.64
N ARG A 62 6.24 -2.82 5.04
CA ARG A 62 5.04 -2.03 4.70
C ARG A 62 5.10 -0.65 5.35
N THR A 63 5.58 -0.57 6.58
CA THR A 63 5.72 0.71 7.30
C THR A 63 6.79 1.59 6.67
N ALA A 64 7.94 1.02 6.28
CA ALA A 64 8.97 1.75 5.56
C ALA A 64 8.46 2.31 4.23
N LYS A 65 7.74 1.49 3.45
CA LYS A 65 7.11 1.94 2.19
C LYS A 65 6.02 2.98 2.38
N LEU A 66 5.25 2.90 3.45
CA LEU A 66 4.28 3.94 3.78
C LEU A 66 4.96 5.27 4.14
N SER A 67 6.07 5.24 4.88
CA SER A 67 6.87 6.43 5.19
C SER A 67 7.45 7.08 3.94
N GLU A 68 7.98 6.27 2.99
CA GLU A 68 8.43 6.77 1.69
C GLU A 68 7.30 7.49 0.92
N LEU A 69 6.08 6.94 0.94
CA LEU A 69 4.92 7.54 0.28
C LEU A 69 4.41 8.79 1.03
N GLU A 70 4.49 8.82 2.36
CA GLU A 70 4.12 9.98 3.17
C GLU A 70 5.04 11.17 2.89
N ALA A 71 6.35 10.93 2.75
CA ALA A 71 7.34 11.96 2.46
C ALA A 71 7.08 12.70 1.14
N ILE A 72 6.43 12.04 0.17
CA ILE A 72 6.10 12.63 -1.14
C ILE A 72 4.63 13.08 -1.25
N ARG A 73 3.87 13.09 -0.14
CA ARG A 73 2.43 13.38 -0.13
C ARG A 73 2.10 14.80 -0.59
N LEU A 74 3.00 15.74 -0.30
CA LEU A 74 2.86 17.14 -0.66
C LEU A 74 3.70 17.42 -1.90
N ASP A 75 3.14 18.15 -2.86
CA ASP A 75 3.92 18.70 -3.97
C ASP A 75 4.73 19.93 -3.53
N ASP A 76 5.57 20.45 -4.44
CA ASP A 76 6.43 21.61 -4.17
C ASP A 76 5.63 22.88 -3.78
N ALA A 77 4.33 22.94 -4.06
CA ALA A 77 3.44 24.03 -3.70
C ALA A 77 2.67 23.77 -2.38
N GLY A 78 2.95 22.65 -1.70
CA GLY A 78 2.26 22.21 -0.49
C GLY A 78 0.87 21.62 -0.74
N ALA A 79 0.50 21.35 -2.00
CA ALA A 79 -0.77 20.71 -2.33
C ALA A 79 -0.68 19.20 -2.12
N LYS A 80 -1.71 18.61 -1.50
CA LYS A 80 -1.76 17.17 -1.26
C LYS A 80 -2.06 16.42 -2.56
N LEU A 81 -1.25 15.42 -2.89
CA LEU A 81 -1.46 14.56 -4.06
C LEU A 81 -2.79 13.80 -4.03
N ASP A 82 -3.34 13.56 -2.84
CA ASP A 82 -4.55 12.78 -2.61
C ASP A 82 -5.85 13.61 -2.54
N GLY A 83 -5.76 14.94 -2.74
CA GLY A 83 -6.90 15.85 -2.58
C GLY A 83 -7.55 15.81 -1.18
N GLY A 84 -6.83 15.35 -0.16
CA GLY A 84 -7.32 15.20 1.22
C GLY A 84 -7.98 13.85 1.52
N ILE A 85 -8.06 12.91 0.57
CA ILE A 85 -8.70 11.60 0.80
C ILE A 85 -8.05 10.83 1.96
N LEU A 86 -6.72 10.93 2.12
CA LEU A 86 -5.98 10.22 3.17
C LEU A 86 -5.93 10.99 4.50
N ASP A 87 -6.55 12.16 4.63
CA ASP A 87 -6.55 12.91 5.91
C ASP A 87 -7.20 12.14 7.06
N ARG A 88 -8.08 11.19 6.73
CA ARG A 88 -8.77 10.32 7.69
C ARG A 88 -8.11 8.94 7.81
N ILE A 89 -7.01 8.70 7.11
CA ILE A 89 -6.31 7.42 7.05
C ILE A 89 -4.88 7.63 7.54
N GLY A 90 -4.54 7.06 8.69
CA GLY A 90 -3.15 7.06 9.16
C GLY A 90 -2.24 6.26 8.22
N PHE A 91 -1.01 6.74 8.01
CA PHE A 91 0.06 6.08 7.26
C PHE A 91 0.71 4.95 8.08
N THR A 92 -0.13 4.12 8.71
CA THR A 92 0.32 3.02 9.57
C THR A 92 -0.21 1.70 9.01
N ALA A 93 0.70 0.75 8.77
CA ALA A 93 0.33 -0.58 8.35
C ALA A 93 -0.51 -1.26 9.44
N ARG A 94 -1.71 -1.73 9.09
CA ARG A 94 -2.48 -2.56 10.01
C ARG A 94 -1.76 -3.91 10.16
N PRO A 95 -1.60 -4.42 11.40
CA PRO A 95 -0.99 -5.73 11.63
C PRO A 95 -1.73 -6.79 10.83
N LEU A 96 -0.99 -7.69 10.18
CA LEU A 96 -1.60 -8.89 9.62
C LEU A 96 -2.06 -9.75 10.80
N ASP A 97 -3.37 -9.83 11.05
CA ASP A 97 -3.91 -10.73 12.08
C ASP A 97 -3.43 -12.17 11.78
N ARG A 98 -3.27 -13.02 12.81
CA ARG A 98 -2.60 -14.34 12.79
C ARG A 98 -3.06 -15.30 11.68
N ARG A 99 -4.18 -15.03 11.01
CA ARG A 99 -4.66 -15.77 9.82
C ARG A 99 -4.00 -15.35 8.50
N GLN A 100 -3.29 -14.21 8.45
CA GLN A 100 -2.72 -13.62 7.24
C GLN A 100 -1.18 -13.63 7.20
N SER A 101 -0.50 -13.93 8.31
CA SER A 101 0.95 -14.04 8.34
C SER A 101 1.43 -15.43 7.88
N ARG A 102 1.91 -15.52 6.64
CA ARG A 102 2.66 -16.71 6.15
C ARG A 102 3.99 -16.93 6.89
N ALA A 103 4.38 -16.04 7.80
CA ALA A 103 5.60 -16.12 8.59
C ALA A 103 5.57 -17.22 9.68
N SER A 104 4.39 -17.76 10.03
CA SER A 104 4.31 -18.76 11.10
C SER A 104 4.75 -20.18 10.70
N LEU A 105 5.04 -20.45 9.42
CA LEU A 105 5.42 -21.80 8.96
C LEU A 105 6.94 -22.07 8.88
N LYS A 106 7.81 -21.12 9.25
CA LYS A 106 9.28 -21.29 9.10
C LYS A 106 10.10 -21.37 10.39
N ARG A 107 9.49 -21.64 11.55
CA ARG A 107 10.27 -21.78 12.79
C ARG A 107 9.81 -22.93 13.69
N LYS A 108 10.06 -24.17 13.24
CA LYS A 108 10.33 -25.30 14.17
C LYS A 108 11.02 -26.49 13.49
N VAL A 109 12.23 -26.29 12.98
CA VAL A 109 13.16 -27.42 12.75
C VAL A 109 14.55 -26.99 13.20
N ARG A 110 14.81 -27.11 14.51
CA ARG A 110 16.17 -27.32 15.04
C ARG A 110 16.09 -27.74 16.49
N GLY A 111 16.72 -28.87 16.80
CA GLY A 111 17.19 -29.20 18.15
C GLY A 111 16.47 -30.35 18.86
N ARG A 112 16.60 -31.58 18.35
CA ARG A 112 16.72 -32.76 19.24
C ARG A 112 17.46 -33.90 18.55
N ALA A 113 18.78 -33.91 18.73
CA ALA A 113 19.60 -35.12 18.83
C ALA A 113 20.27 -34.95 20.21
N GLY A 114 20.10 -35.87 21.16
CA GLY A 114 20.33 -37.30 21.01
C GLY A 114 21.63 -37.55 21.74
#